data_AF-A0A562LCC7-F1
#
_entry.id   AF-A0A562LCC7-F1
#
_cell.length_a   1.000
_cell.length_b   1.000
_cell.length_c   1.000
_cell.angle_alpha   90.00
_cell.angle_beta   90.00
_cell.angle_gamma   90.00
#
_symmetry.space_group_name_H-M   'P 1'
#
loop_
_entity.id
_entity.type
_entity.pdbx_description
1 polymer ?
#
loop_
_entity_poly.entity_id
_entity_poly.type
_entity_poly.pdbx_seq_one_letter_code
_entity_poly.pdbx_strand_id
1 'polypeptide(L)' 'MPKTLVQFRAQNLRLLEQLCPDDPAYIKAWLKQFDEQNGILAELHAKPGKTRGASARKAASSGRIRSSRASVHSVS' A
#
# COMPACT_ATOMS: atom_id res chain seq x y z
N MET A 1 6.03 21.91 10.83
CA MET A 1 5.54 20.73 10.09
C MET A 1 6.30 20.59 8.79
N PRO A 2 6.84 19.40 8.46
CA PRO A 2 7.54 19.16 7.19
C PRO A 2 6.58 19.37 6.00
N LYS A 3 7.05 20.01 4.94
CA LYS A 3 6.22 20.40 3.78
C LYS A 3 6.35 19.46 2.60
N THR A 4 7.35 18.56 2.62
CA THR A 4 7.62 17.60 1.55
C THR A 4 7.99 16.23 2.13
N LEU A 5 7.81 15.17 1.34
CA LEU A 5 8.20 13.79 1.73
C LEU A 5 9.68 13.68 2.06
N VAL A 6 10.54 14.42 1.35
CA VAL A 6 11.99 14.48 1.61
C VAL A 6 12.29 15.12 2.97
N GLN A 7 11.60 16.22 3.30
CA GLN A 7 11.74 16.87 4.61
C GLN A 7 11.23 15.96 5.74
N PHE A 8 10.12 15.27 5.52
CA PHE A 8 9.57 14.31 6.47
C PHE A 8 10.55 13.15 6.71
N ARG A 9 11.13 12.58 5.64
CA ARG A 9 12.16 11.53 5.71
C ARG A 9 13.36 11.97 6.53
N ALA A 10 13.91 13.15 6.25
CA ALA A 10 15.08 13.67 6.94
C ALA A 10 14.80 13.95 8.43
N GLN A 11 13.60 14.44 8.76
CA GLN A 11 13.21 14.70 10.13
C GLN A 11 13.04 13.39 10.93
N ASN A 12 12.43 12.37 10.32
CA ASN A 12 12.29 11.06 10.96
C ASN A 12 13.63 10.34 11.10
N LEU A 13 14.53 10.46 10.13
CA LEU A 13 15.87 9.88 10.25
C LEU A 13 16.61 10.41 11.48
N ARG A 14 16.62 11.74 11.67
CA ARG A 14 17.24 12.37 12.85
C ARG A 14 16.59 11.91 14.16
N LEU A 15 15.28 11.72 14.16
CA LEU A 15 14.55 11.22 15.32
C LEU A 15 14.93 9.76 15.63
N LEU A 16 15.00 8.91 14.60
CA LEU A 16 15.36 7.50 14.74
C LEU A 16 16.80 7.31 15.20
N GLU A 17 17.73 8.15 14.73
CA GLU A 17 19.11 8.19 15.22
C GLU A 17 19.20 8.53 16.72
N GLN A 18 18.26 9.34 17.24
CA GLN A 18 18.20 9.69 18.66
C GLN A 18 17.51 8.62 19.51
N LEU A 19 16.46 7.98 18.98
CA LEU A 19 15.68 6.97 19.71
C LEU A 19 16.31 5.58 19.68
N CYS A 20 17.00 5.24 18.61
CA CYS A 20 17.57 3.92 18.36
C CYS A 20 19.04 4.01 17.92
N PRO A 21 19.93 4.66 18.71
CA PRO A 21 21.34 4.82 18.32
C PRO A 21 22.06 3.47 18.17
N ASP A 22 21.64 2.46 18.93
CA ASP A 22 22.27 1.13 18.97
C ASP A 22 21.74 0.16 17.90
N ASP A 23 20.72 0.55 17.13
CA ASP A 23 20.12 -0.30 16.09
C ASP A 23 20.14 0.37 14.70
N PRO A 24 21.32 0.44 14.06
CA PRO A 24 21.43 0.95 12.69
C PRO A 24 20.73 0.05 11.66
N ALA A 25 20.47 -1.23 11.99
CA ALA A 25 19.77 -2.15 11.09
C ALA A 25 18.29 -1.77 10.97
N TYR A 26 17.65 -1.43 12.08
CA TYR A 26 16.30 -0.91 12.13
C TYR A 26 16.15 0.38 11.32
N ILE A 27 17.07 1.34 11.49
CA ILE A 27 17.05 2.62 10.75
C ILE A 27 17.12 2.37 9.23
N LYS A 28 17.98 1.45 8.78
CA LYS A 28 18.08 1.07 7.36
C LYS A 28 16.81 0.41 6.84
N ALA A 29 16.21 -0.50 7.62
CA ALA A 29 14.96 -1.15 7.25
C ALA A 29 13.82 -0.14 7.12
N TRP A 30 13.72 0.81 8.05
CA TRP A 30 12.74 1.88 8.03
C TRP A 30 12.89 2.77 6.78
N LEU A 31 14.13 3.20 6.47
CA LEU A 31 14.40 4.02 5.28
C LEU A 31 14.02 3.29 4.00
N LYS A 32 14.36 2.01 3.89
CA LYS A 32 14.01 1.19 2.72
C LYS A 32 12.50 1.11 2.54
N GLN A 33 11.76 0.77 3.60
CA GLN A 33 10.31 0.67 3.54
C GLN A 33 9.66 2.02 3.20
N PHE A 34 10.16 3.11 3.79
CA PHE A 34 9.70 4.46 3.51
C PHE A 34 9.91 4.81 2.02
N ASP A 35 11.09 4.56 1.49
CA ASP A 35 11.43 4.88 0.09
C ASP A 35 10.62 4.04 -0.91
N GLU A 36 10.34 2.77 -0.59
CA GLU A 36 9.48 1.88 -1.38
C GLU A 36 8.02 2.33 -1.39
N GLN A 37 7.44 2.66 -0.22
CA GLN A 37 6.05 3.08 -0.09
C GLN A 37 5.77 4.43 -0.78
N ASN A 38 6.77 5.31 -0.81
CA ASN A 38 6.66 6.63 -1.42
C ASN A 38 7.14 6.66 -2.88
N GLY A 39 7.56 5.51 -3.44
CA GLY A 39 8.03 5.42 -4.82
C GLY A 39 9.34 6.15 -5.10
N ILE A 40 10.10 6.52 -4.07
CA ILE A 40 11.38 7.26 -4.19
C ILE A 40 12.43 6.40 -4.89
N LEU A 41 12.45 5.08 -4.62
CA LEU A 41 13.36 4.13 -5.27
C LEU A 41 12.91 3.73 -6.68
N ALA A 42 11.62 3.90 -7.02
CA ALA A 42 11.07 3.49 -8.31
C ALA A 42 11.62 4.34 -9.47
N GLU A 43 12.04 5.58 -9.20
CA GLU A 43 12.60 6.49 -10.20
C GLU A 43 14.00 6.05 -10.68
N LEU A 44 14.82 5.42 -9.83
CA LEU A 44 16.18 4.99 -10.17
C LEU A 44 16.25 3.72 -11.02
N HIS A 45 15.20 2.89 -10.97
CA HIS A 45 15.12 1.64 -11.74
C HIS A 45 14.04 1.64 -12.82
N ALA A 46 13.38 2.77 -13.05
CA ALA A 46 12.45 2.94 -14.15
C ALA A 46 13.19 3.05 -15.49
N LYS A 47 13.67 1.91 -15.99
CA LYS A 47 13.76 1.70 -17.44
C LYS A 47 12.35 1.91 -18.03
N PRO A 48 12.20 2.63 -19.16
CA PRO A 48 10.90 2.93 -19.72
C PRO A 48 10.32 1.65 -20.30
N GLY A 49 9.31 1.08 -19.62
CA GLY A 49 8.52 -0.02 -20.16
C GLY A 49 8.42 -1.22 -19.24
N LYS A 50 7.65 -1.10 -18.15
CA LYS A 50 6.77 -2.20 -17.73
C LYS A 50 5.68 -1.72 -16.79
N THR A 51 4.51 -1.46 -17.36
CA THR A 51 3.22 -1.38 -16.68
C THR A 51 3.02 -2.60 -15.77
N ARG A 52 2.99 -2.38 -14.46
CA ARG A 52 2.35 -3.25 -13.45
C ARG A 52 1.67 -2.27 -12.49
N GLY A 53 0.41 -1.94 -12.68
CA GLY A 53 -0.70 -2.87 -12.54
C GLY A 53 -1.51 -2.39 -11.35
N ALA A 54 -2.17 -1.24 -11.50
CA ALA A 54 -3.26 -0.87 -10.62
C ALA A 54 -4.24 -2.04 -10.65
N SER A 55 -4.53 -2.62 -9.48
CA SER A 55 -5.46 -3.73 -9.37
C SER A 55 -6.85 -3.23 -9.75
N ALA A 56 -7.16 -3.30 -11.05
CA ALA A 56 -8.47 -3.05 -11.59
C ALA A 56 -9.41 -4.14 -11.07
N ARG A 57 -10.11 -3.88 -9.95
CA ARG A 57 -11.31 -4.65 -9.61
C ARG A 57 -12.38 -4.28 -10.63
N LYS A 58 -12.31 -4.94 -11.77
CA LYS A 58 -13.28 -4.93 -12.86
C LYS A 58 -14.49 -5.74 -12.38
N ALA A 59 -15.43 -5.11 -11.67
CA ALA A 59 -16.74 -5.70 -11.46
C ALA A 59 -17.54 -5.52 -12.76
N ALA A 60 -17.32 -6.43 -13.71
CA ALA A 60 -18.15 -6.52 -14.91
C ALA A 60 -19.44 -7.27 -14.56
N SER A 61 -20.52 -6.51 -14.63
CA SER A 61 -21.93 -6.90 -14.73
C SER A 61 -22.19 -8.24 -15.44
N SER A 62 -23.08 -9.05 -14.86
CA SER A 62 -24.00 -9.87 -15.64
C SER A 62 -25.23 -10.23 -14.81
N GLY A 63 -26.34 -9.57 -15.12
CA GLY A 63 -27.63 -9.87 -14.50
C GLY A 63 -28.23 -11.18 -15.02
N ARG A 64 -29.06 -11.82 -14.19
CA ARG A 64 -30.26 -12.49 -14.67
C ARG A 64 -31.30 -12.64 -13.58
N ILE A 65 -32.38 -11.90 -13.81
CA ILE A 65 -33.75 -12.11 -13.34
C ILE A 65 -34.09 -13.61 -13.25
N ARG A 66 -34.72 -14.04 -12.15
CA ARG A 66 -35.93 -14.88 -12.19
C ARG A 66 -36.63 -14.95 -10.83
N SER A 67 -37.76 -14.28 -10.77
CA SER A 67 -38.88 -14.60 -9.88
C SER A 67 -39.14 -16.11 -9.86
N SER A 68 -39.44 -16.66 -8.69
CA SER A 68 -40.75 -17.29 -8.39
C SER A 68 -40.61 -18.37 -7.30
N ARG A 69 -41.50 -18.24 -6.31
CA ARG A 69 -42.37 -19.31 -5.78
C ARG A 69 -41.78 -20.30 -4.77
N ALA A 70 -42.17 -20.02 -3.52
CA ALA A 70 -42.78 -20.89 -2.51
C ALA A 70 -42.19 -22.29 -2.24
N SER A 71 -41.90 -22.57 -0.97
CA SER A 71 -42.60 -23.64 -0.24
C SER A 71 -42.37 -23.53 1.27
N VAL A 72 -43.46 -23.73 1.99
CA VAL A 72 -43.62 -23.98 3.43
C VAL A 72 -42.93 -25.27 3.91
N HIS A 73 -42.89 -25.44 5.24
CA HIS A 73 -42.51 -26.59 6.12
C HIS A 73 -41.17 -26.40 6.85
N SER A 74 -40.96 -26.70 8.14
CA SER A 74 -41.80 -27.08 9.30
C SER A 74 -40.85 -27.23 10.52
N VAL A 75 -41.39 -27.13 11.74
CA VAL A 75 -40.94 -27.66 13.06
C VAL A 75 -39.55 -27.35 13.63
N SER A 76 -39.53 -26.74 14.82
CA SER A 76 -39.42 -27.45 16.12
C SER A 76 -39.99 -26.61 17.25
#